data_AF-A0A6C0LV89-F1
#
_entry.id   AF-A0A6C0LV89-F1
#
_cell.length_a   1.000
_cell.length_b   1.000
_cell.length_c   1.000
_cell.angle_alpha   90.00
_cell.angle_beta   90.00
_cell.angle_gamma   90.00
#
_symmetry.space_group_name_H-M   'P 1'
#
loop_
_entity.id
_entity.type
_entity.pdbx_description
1 polymer ?
#
loop_
_entity_poly.entity_id
_entity_poly.type
_entity_poly.pdbx_seq_one_letter_code
_entity_poly.pdbx_strand_id
1 'polypeptide(L)'
;MPKETFKKLSCSPLSDKDFDFTCYDKDDLEKLKETYNKRHRDDPIKSEDPKIIWDTLRDKYHNVCNTESCWLRREFMPSQLGKQLVESFAPEHPESWNKNDHTWLSSSDIQKVMKQFEKRYKCFEFIGPSPIDFYKTDSYDEGKRVWPELYDFNVDKNIRNNKFKIGIIFNLDEHTKSGSHWVALFLNLRKKKLYFFDSVKTSSTNKEPPEIKKLVNCIITQGEKLNIKIDYELNDKIVHQRKNTECGVYCLFFIINMLQETLTWNDIMSKRITDDDVHKYRKTYFNSNV
;
A
#
# COMPACT_ATOMS: atom_id res chain seq x y z
N MET A 1 27.31 -25.09 -7.82
CA MET A 1 26.38 -23.96 -8.02
C MET A 1 26.90 -22.78 -7.23
N PRO A 2 26.95 -21.56 -7.77
CA PRO A 2 27.35 -20.39 -6.98
C PRO A 2 26.43 -20.28 -5.77
N LYS A 3 26.98 -20.07 -4.56
CA LYS A 3 26.16 -19.77 -3.39
C LYS A 3 25.42 -18.46 -3.67
N GLU A 4 24.09 -18.53 -3.81
CA GLU A 4 23.30 -17.31 -3.92
C GLU A 4 23.50 -16.47 -2.65
N THR A 5 23.76 -15.18 -2.85
CA THR A 5 23.95 -14.25 -1.74
C THR A 5 22.63 -14.02 -1.03
N PHE A 6 22.64 -14.01 0.30
CA PHE A 6 21.43 -13.77 1.09
C PHE A 6 20.89 -12.37 0.82
N LYS A 7 19.66 -12.29 0.33
CA LYS A 7 18.99 -11.07 -0.11
C LYS A 7 18.09 -10.54 0.99
N LYS A 8 18.35 -9.29 1.38
CA LYS A 8 17.48 -8.54 2.28
C LYS A 8 16.23 -8.05 1.54
N LEU A 9 15.06 -8.36 2.09
CA LEU A 9 13.77 -7.90 1.58
C LEU A 9 13.37 -6.57 2.23
N SER A 10 12.55 -5.81 1.53
CA SER A 10 11.87 -4.62 2.05
C SER A 10 10.76 -5.03 3.01
N CYS A 11 10.76 -4.42 4.19
CA CYS A 11 9.77 -4.68 5.24
C CYS A 11 8.46 -3.97 4.94
N SER A 12 7.36 -4.57 5.37
CA SER A 12 6.03 -3.95 5.31
C SER A 12 5.90 -2.84 6.37
N PRO A 13 4.85 -2.00 6.32
CA PRO A 13 4.55 -1.08 7.42
C PRO A 13 4.15 -1.79 8.73
N LEU A 14 3.92 -3.11 8.73
CA LEU A 14 3.60 -3.87 9.93
C LEU A 14 4.84 -4.29 10.73
N SER A 15 6.01 -4.27 10.10
CA SER A 15 7.27 -4.47 10.79
C SER A 15 7.61 -3.23 11.61
N ASP A 16 7.86 -3.40 12.92
CA ASP A 16 8.19 -2.29 13.82
C ASP A 16 9.64 -1.81 13.69
N LYS A 17 10.44 -2.42 12.79
CA LYS A 17 11.83 -2.04 12.47
C LYS A 17 12.76 -2.00 13.70
N ASP A 18 12.48 -2.83 14.70
CA ASP A 18 13.32 -2.98 15.89
C ASP A 18 14.76 -3.36 15.54
N PHE A 19 14.93 -4.08 14.43
CA PHE A 19 16.19 -4.59 13.95
C PHE A 19 16.48 -4.12 12.52
N ASP A 20 17.72 -3.74 12.26
CA ASP A 20 18.18 -3.35 10.93
C ASP A 20 18.47 -4.56 10.03
N PHE A 21 18.60 -5.77 10.58
CA PHE A 21 18.98 -6.97 9.84
C PHE A 21 17.82 -7.84 9.39
N THR A 22 16.59 -7.62 9.89
CA THR A 22 15.41 -8.44 9.59
C THR A 22 14.11 -7.61 9.60
N CYS A 23 13.06 -8.12 8.98
CA CYS A 23 11.72 -7.55 9.08
C CYS A 23 10.89 -8.13 10.23
N TYR A 24 11.38 -9.17 10.90
CA TYR A 24 10.72 -9.75 12.07
C TYR A 24 11.00 -8.94 13.33
N ASP A 25 10.00 -8.78 14.17
CA ASP A 25 10.20 -8.31 15.53
C ASP A 25 10.74 -9.44 16.42
N LYS A 26 10.94 -9.14 17.70
CA LYS A 26 11.42 -10.11 18.68
C LYS A 26 10.47 -11.31 18.81
N ASP A 27 9.16 -11.07 18.90
CA ASP A 27 8.14 -12.10 19.09
C ASP A 27 8.06 -13.04 17.89
N ASP A 28 8.21 -12.51 16.68
CA ASP A 28 8.25 -13.26 15.44
C ASP A 28 9.48 -14.18 15.38
N LEU A 29 10.66 -13.69 15.78
CA LEU A 29 11.88 -14.51 15.87
C LEU A 29 11.75 -15.59 16.95
N GLU A 30 11.13 -15.30 18.08
CA GLU A 30 10.83 -16.29 19.12
C GLU A 30 9.87 -17.37 18.59
N LYS A 31 8.79 -17.01 17.90
CA LYS A 31 7.87 -17.97 17.26
C LYS A 31 8.58 -18.83 16.22
N LEU A 32 9.48 -18.23 15.42
CA LEU A 32 10.29 -18.94 14.43
C LEU A 32 11.21 -19.96 15.11
N LYS A 33 11.92 -19.55 16.17
CA LYS A 33 12.77 -20.41 17.01
C LYS A 33 11.98 -21.59 17.57
N GLU A 34 10.85 -21.33 18.22
CA GLU A 34 10.01 -22.38 18.83
C GLU A 34 9.54 -23.39 17.79
N THR A 35 9.10 -22.90 16.64
CA THR A 35 8.59 -23.72 15.55
C THR A 35 9.69 -24.58 14.95
N TYR A 36 10.88 -23.99 14.74
CA TYR A 36 12.07 -24.72 14.30
C TYR A 36 12.44 -25.82 15.30
N ASN A 37 12.56 -25.49 16.59
CA ASN A 37 12.95 -26.41 17.66
C ASN A 37 11.96 -27.58 17.82
N LYS A 38 10.65 -27.36 17.62
CA LYS A 38 9.64 -28.43 17.66
C LYS A 38 9.90 -29.55 16.65
N ARG A 39 10.49 -29.20 15.50
CA ARG A 39 10.81 -30.11 14.39
C ARG A 39 12.27 -30.58 14.41
N HIS A 40 13.16 -29.88 15.13
CA HIS A 40 14.59 -30.17 15.20
C HIS A 40 15.03 -30.31 16.67
N ARG A 41 14.54 -31.37 17.32
CA ARG A 41 14.82 -31.62 18.75
C ARG A 41 16.29 -31.91 19.05
N ASP A 42 17.00 -32.49 18.09
CA ASP A 42 18.40 -32.89 18.24
C ASP A 42 19.40 -31.74 17.98
N ASP A 43 18.94 -30.65 17.36
CA ASP A 43 19.76 -29.48 17.04
C ASP A 43 18.97 -28.17 17.28
N PRO A 44 18.57 -27.90 18.55
CA PRO A 44 17.74 -26.75 18.87
C PRO A 44 18.53 -25.45 18.96
N ILE A 45 17.88 -24.35 18.61
CA ILE A 45 18.35 -22.99 18.87
C ILE A 45 18.06 -22.66 20.34
N LYS A 46 19.11 -22.46 21.14
CA LYS A 46 19.02 -22.21 22.59
C LYS A 46 19.11 -20.73 22.98
N SER A 47 19.57 -19.87 22.07
CA SER A 47 19.74 -18.45 22.37
C SER A 47 18.39 -17.74 22.44
N GLU A 48 18.33 -16.74 23.33
CA GLU A 48 17.23 -15.77 23.41
C GLU A 48 17.57 -14.45 22.69
N ASP A 49 18.80 -14.31 22.20
CA ASP A 49 19.23 -13.14 21.46
C ASP A 49 18.65 -13.16 20.02
N PRO A 50 17.89 -12.12 19.61
CA PRO A 50 17.26 -12.05 18.28
C PRO A 50 18.23 -12.21 17.12
N LYS A 51 19.42 -11.62 17.23
CA LYS A 51 20.43 -11.69 16.18
C LYS A 51 21.01 -13.09 16.04
N ILE A 52 21.30 -13.75 17.16
CA ILE A 52 21.78 -15.14 17.18
C ILE A 52 20.71 -16.09 16.63
N ILE A 53 19.44 -15.93 17.01
CA ILE A 53 18.33 -16.73 16.46
C ILE A 53 18.29 -16.59 14.94
N TRP A 54 18.33 -15.36 14.45
CA TRP A 54 18.27 -15.05 13.03
C TRP A 54 19.47 -15.60 12.26
N ASP A 55 20.71 -15.36 12.73
CA ASP A 55 21.92 -15.87 12.08
C ASP A 55 21.91 -17.41 12.04
N THR A 56 21.43 -18.05 13.11
CA THR A 56 21.32 -19.51 13.17
C THR A 56 20.31 -20.06 12.16
N LEU A 57 19.13 -19.43 12.02
CA LEU A 57 18.14 -19.82 11.01
C LEU A 57 18.67 -19.61 9.59
N ARG A 58 19.32 -18.45 9.33
CA ARG A 58 19.97 -18.15 8.06
C ARG A 58 20.99 -19.23 7.70
N ASP A 59 21.87 -19.59 8.64
CA ASP A 59 22.94 -20.54 8.40
C ASP A 59 22.39 -21.97 8.24
N LYS A 60 21.35 -22.37 8.97
CA LYS A 60 20.71 -23.69 8.82
C LYS A 60 20.01 -23.84 7.46
N TYR A 61 19.42 -22.78 6.92
CA TYR A 61 18.69 -22.81 5.65
C TYR A 61 19.45 -22.23 4.44
N HIS A 62 20.73 -21.89 4.59
CA HIS A 62 21.51 -21.18 3.55
C HIS A 62 21.57 -21.92 2.19
N ASN A 63 21.43 -23.24 2.19
CA ASN A 63 21.47 -24.06 0.96
C ASN A 63 20.15 -24.05 0.17
N VAL A 64 19.03 -23.67 0.81
CA VAL A 64 17.69 -23.76 0.22
C VAL A 64 16.91 -22.45 0.26
N CYS A 65 17.37 -21.48 1.02
CA CYS A 65 16.77 -20.16 1.14
C CYS A 65 17.84 -19.07 1.06
N ASN A 66 17.59 -18.12 0.16
CA ASN A 66 18.36 -16.89 -0.01
C ASN A 66 17.63 -15.67 0.59
N THR A 67 16.47 -15.84 1.22
CA THR A 67 15.68 -14.77 1.86
C THR A 67 15.03 -15.27 3.15
N GLU A 68 14.64 -14.34 4.02
CA GLU A 68 13.92 -14.64 5.27
C GLU A 68 12.52 -15.21 5.02
N SER A 69 11.77 -14.61 4.08
CA SER A 69 10.41 -15.06 3.75
C SER A 69 10.37 -16.48 3.19
N CYS A 70 11.46 -16.95 2.57
CA CYS A 70 11.61 -18.34 2.13
C CYS A 70 11.54 -19.36 3.27
N TRP A 71 11.95 -18.99 4.49
CA TRP A 71 11.84 -19.85 5.67
C TRP A 71 10.39 -20.22 5.97
N LEU A 72 9.46 -19.31 5.68
CA LEU A 72 8.03 -19.50 5.93
C LEU A 72 7.38 -20.52 4.98
N ARG A 73 8.08 -20.91 3.90
CA ARG A 73 7.66 -21.96 2.95
C ARG A 73 8.28 -23.32 3.27
N ARG A 74 9.10 -23.43 4.33
CA ARG A 74 9.76 -24.68 4.71
C ARG A 74 8.83 -25.55 5.56
N GLU A 75 9.09 -26.86 5.56
CA GLU A 75 8.26 -27.87 6.23
C GLU A 75 8.11 -27.65 7.74
N PHE A 76 9.05 -26.92 8.36
CA PHE A 76 8.95 -26.64 9.79
C PHE A 76 7.81 -25.65 10.11
N MET A 77 7.40 -24.81 9.14
CA MET A 77 6.47 -23.70 9.36
C MET A 77 4.99 -24.13 9.25
N PRO A 78 4.17 -23.94 10.30
CA PRO A 78 2.72 -24.09 10.21
C PRO A 78 2.12 -23.07 9.23
N SER A 79 1.15 -23.52 8.43
CA SER A 79 0.56 -22.70 7.37
C SER A 79 -0.08 -21.40 7.86
N GLN A 80 -0.72 -21.40 9.04
CA GLN A 80 -1.33 -20.20 9.62
C GLN A 80 -0.28 -19.18 10.08
N LEU A 81 0.75 -19.64 10.81
CA LEU A 81 1.84 -18.78 11.27
C LEU A 81 2.64 -18.23 10.09
N GLY A 82 2.94 -19.07 9.09
CA GLY A 82 3.60 -18.61 7.85
C GLY A 82 2.82 -17.51 7.15
N LYS A 83 1.49 -17.61 7.04
CA LYS A 83 0.65 -16.56 6.47
C LYS A 83 0.71 -15.25 7.25
N GLN A 84 0.78 -15.31 8.58
CA GLN A 84 0.92 -14.13 9.42
C GLN A 84 2.30 -13.48 9.25
N LEU A 85 3.38 -14.27 9.33
CA LEU A 85 4.76 -13.79 9.24
C LEU A 85 5.15 -13.30 7.84
N VAL A 86 4.45 -13.73 6.78
CA VAL A 86 4.64 -13.17 5.43
C VAL A 86 4.28 -11.69 5.41
N GLU A 87 3.36 -11.23 6.27
CA GLU A 87 2.92 -9.84 6.30
C GLU A 87 3.99 -8.89 6.87
N SER A 88 5.07 -9.41 7.46
CA SER A 88 6.24 -8.63 7.87
C SER A 88 7.01 -8.03 6.67
N PHE A 89 6.78 -8.56 5.46
CA PHE A 89 7.46 -8.11 4.22
C PHE A 89 6.52 -7.34 3.30
N ALA A 90 7.06 -6.39 2.54
CA ALA A 90 6.34 -5.77 1.43
C ALA A 90 5.92 -6.84 0.40
N PRO A 91 4.78 -6.68 -0.29
CA PRO A 91 4.28 -7.67 -1.24
C PRO A 91 5.27 -7.93 -2.39
N GLU A 92 5.14 -9.09 -3.01
CA GLU A 92 5.80 -9.40 -4.27
C GLU A 92 5.36 -8.44 -5.39
N HIS A 93 6.30 -8.01 -6.23
CA HIS A 93 6.02 -7.12 -7.34
C HIS A 93 5.27 -7.85 -8.48
N PRO A 94 4.62 -7.12 -9.40
CA PRO A 94 3.97 -7.74 -10.55
C PRO A 94 4.98 -8.56 -11.37
N GLU A 95 4.59 -9.72 -11.90
CA GLU A 95 5.49 -10.56 -12.70
C GLU A 95 6.05 -9.84 -13.93
N SER A 96 5.30 -8.88 -14.48
CA SER A 96 5.73 -8.07 -15.62
C SER A 96 7.00 -7.26 -15.33
N TRP A 97 7.29 -6.95 -14.06
CA TRP A 97 8.51 -6.22 -13.66
C TRP A 97 9.78 -7.04 -13.80
N ASN A 98 9.68 -8.38 -13.87
CA ASN A 98 10.83 -9.22 -14.20
C ASN A 98 11.37 -8.94 -15.61
N LYS A 99 10.51 -8.47 -16.53
CA LYS A 99 10.89 -8.10 -17.89
C LYS A 99 11.12 -6.60 -18.02
N ASN A 100 10.28 -5.79 -17.39
CA ASN A 100 10.35 -4.34 -17.43
C ASN A 100 9.75 -3.76 -16.14
N ASP A 101 10.60 -3.28 -15.24
CA ASP A 101 10.22 -2.71 -13.95
C ASP A 101 9.50 -1.36 -14.03
N HIS A 102 9.32 -0.82 -15.24
CA HIS A 102 8.49 0.34 -15.51
C HIS A 102 7.06 -0.01 -15.96
N THR A 103 6.59 -1.26 -15.99
CA THR A 103 5.17 -1.50 -16.35
C THR A 103 4.21 -0.98 -15.26
N TRP A 104 2.96 -0.76 -15.66
CA TRP A 104 1.92 -0.21 -14.78
C TRP A 104 1.57 -1.16 -13.64
N LEU A 105 1.16 -0.57 -12.51
CA LEU A 105 0.51 -1.33 -11.44
C LEU A 105 -0.92 -1.70 -11.86
N SER A 106 -1.33 -2.92 -11.53
CA SER A 106 -2.72 -3.33 -11.59
C SER A 106 -3.48 -2.92 -10.31
N SER A 107 -4.81 -3.02 -10.33
CA SER A 107 -5.63 -2.83 -9.13
C SER A 107 -5.21 -3.76 -7.99
N SER A 108 -4.85 -5.01 -8.30
CA SER A 108 -4.40 -6.00 -7.31
C SER A 108 -3.11 -5.58 -6.62
N ASP A 109 -2.18 -5.00 -7.37
CA ASP A 109 -0.87 -4.59 -6.82
C ASP A 109 -1.03 -3.43 -5.85
N ILE A 110 -1.86 -2.44 -6.20
CA ILE A 110 -2.19 -1.33 -5.31
C ILE A 110 -2.90 -1.81 -4.04
N GLN A 111 -3.88 -2.72 -4.17
CA GLN A 111 -4.60 -3.30 -3.03
C GLN A 111 -3.67 -4.04 -2.07
N LYS A 112 -2.73 -4.85 -2.60
CA LYS A 112 -1.77 -5.58 -1.77
C LYS A 112 -0.95 -4.65 -0.87
N VAL A 113 -0.48 -3.52 -1.41
CA VAL A 113 0.26 -2.52 -0.63
C VAL A 113 -0.65 -1.84 0.38
N MET A 114 -1.79 -1.28 -0.06
CA MET A 114 -2.68 -0.49 0.80
C MET A 114 -3.26 -1.31 1.97
N LYS A 115 -3.53 -2.60 1.76
CA LYS A 115 -4.00 -3.51 2.83
C LYS A 115 -3.03 -3.58 4.02
N GLN A 116 -1.72 -3.52 3.77
CA GLN A 116 -0.73 -3.51 4.86
C GLN A 116 -0.81 -2.20 5.67
N PHE A 117 -1.02 -1.08 4.99
CA PHE A 117 -1.23 0.22 5.65
C PHE A 117 -2.55 0.26 6.43
N GLU A 118 -3.65 -0.28 5.91
CA GLU A 118 -4.91 -0.39 6.67
C GLU A 118 -4.76 -1.24 7.92
N LYS A 119 -4.00 -2.34 7.84
CA LYS A 119 -3.70 -3.18 8.99
C LYS A 119 -2.87 -2.44 10.04
N ARG A 120 -1.87 -1.65 9.63
CA ARG A 120 -0.99 -0.90 10.53
C ARG A 120 -1.70 0.30 11.18
N TYR A 121 -2.44 1.06 10.39
CA TYR A 121 -3.08 2.29 10.82
C TYR A 121 -4.57 2.03 11.00
N LYS A 122 -5.00 1.63 12.21
CA LYS A 122 -6.42 1.31 12.48
C LYS A 122 -7.38 2.47 12.18
N CYS A 123 -6.89 3.71 12.23
CA CYS A 123 -7.64 4.91 11.88
C CYS A 123 -7.72 5.21 10.37
N PHE A 124 -7.09 4.38 9.54
CA PHE A 124 -7.05 4.49 8.09
C PHE A 124 -8.02 3.49 7.44
N GLU A 125 -8.66 3.93 6.37
CA GLU A 125 -9.47 3.11 5.46
C GLU A 125 -9.04 3.41 4.03
N PHE A 126 -8.82 2.36 3.24
CA PHE A 126 -8.52 2.46 1.83
C PHE A 126 -9.72 1.98 1.02
N ILE A 127 -10.15 2.77 0.04
CA ILE A 127 -11.23 2.42 -0.87
C ILE A 127 -10.68 2.36 -2.30
N GLY A 128 -10.91 1.23 -2.98
CA GLY A 128 -10.52 1.04 -4.38
C GLY A 128 -9.39 0.02 -4.60
N PRO A 129 -8.60 0.15 -5.69
CA PRO A 129 -8.79 1.12 -6.77
C PRO A 129 -10.13 0.94 -7.48
N SER A 130 -10.90 2.02 -7.61
CA SER A 130 -12.22 2.00 -8.23
C SER A 130 -12.19 2.57 -9.65
N PRO A 131 -13.02 2.08 -10.58
CA PRO A 131 -13.20 2.70 -11.89
C PRO A 131 -13.91 4.06 -11.78
N ILE A 132 -13.78 4.94 -12.79
CA ILE A 132 -14.31 6.31 -12.71
C ILE A 132 -15.84 6.36 -12.66
N ASP A 133 -16.50 5.35 -13.21
CA ASP A 133 -17.95 5.23 -13.28
C ASP A 133 -18.55 4.50 -12.06
N PHE A 134 -17.88 4.58 -10.92
CA PHE A 134 -18.27 3.96 -9.65
C PHE A 134 -19.71 4.26 -9.18
N TYR A 135 -20.32 5.37 -9.63
CA TYR A 135 -21.72 5.71 -9.36
C TYR A 135 -22.74 4.97 -10.24
N LYS A 136 -22.33 4.39 -11.37
CA LYS A 136 -23.23 3.69 -12.29
C LYS A 136 -23.71 2.37 -11.69
N THR A 137 -24.83 1.88 -12.21
CA THR A 137 -25.26 0.50 -11.99
C THR A 137 -24.60 -0.41 -13.01
N ASP A 138 -24.13 -1.56 -12.57
CA ASP A 138 -23.64 -2.61 -13.44
C ASP A 138 -24.84 -3.34 -14.07
N SER A 139 -24.92 -3.30 -15.40
CA SER A 139 -25.95 -4.01 -16.16
C SER A 139 -25.76 -5.54 -16.13
N TYR A 140 -24.56 -6.02 -15.82
CA TYR A 140 -24.23 -7.44 -15.72
C TYR A 140 -24.45 -8.02 -14.32
N ASP A 141 -24.58 -7.19 -13.29
CA ASP A 141 -24.82 -7.60 -11.89
C ASP A 141 -26.14 -7.03 -11.35
N GLU A 142 -27.25 -7.37 -12.01
CA GLU A 142 -28.63 -7.12 -11.54
C GLU A 142 -28.94 -5.66 -11.12
N GLY A 143 -28.23 -4.67 -11.66
CA GLY A 143 -28.41 -3.27 -11.29
C GLY A 143 -27.73 -2.84 -9.98
N LYS A 144 -26.84 -3.67 -9.42
CA LYS A 144 -25.96 -3.27 -8.31
C LYS A 144 -25.03 -2.13 -8.74
N ARG A 145 -24.58 -1.32 -7.78
CA ARG A 145 -23.64 -0.23 -8.05
C ARG A 145 -22.27 -0.81 -8.41
N VAL A 146 -21.57 -0.18 -9.35
CA VAL A 146 -20.20 -0.54 -9.75
C VAL A 146 -19.24 -0.49 -8.56
N TRP A 147 -19.40 0.50 -7.66
CA TRP A 147 -18.65 0.53 -6.40
C TRP A 147 -19.55 0.97 -5.23
N PRO A 148 -20.20 0.02 -4.53
CA PRO A 148 -21.12 0.33 -3.44
C PRO A 148 -20.49 1.15 -2.31
N GLU A 149 -19.23 0.87 -1.95
CA GLU A 149 -18.53 1.56 -0.86
C GLU A 149 -18.37 3.07 -1.11
N LEU A 150 -18.18 3.48 -2.37
CA LEU A 150 -18.08 4.89 -2.75
C LEU A 150 -19.45 5.54 -2.92
N TYR A 151 -20.42 4.76 -3.40
CA TYR A 151 -21.80 5.22 -3.53
C TYR A 151 -22.40 5.52 -2.14
N ASP A 152 -22.21 4.61 -1.18
CA ASP A 152 -22.70 4.69 0.19
C ASP A 152 -21.71 5.38 1.15
N PHE A 153 -20.74 6.13 0.61
CA PHE A 153 -19.74 6.80 1.43
C PHE A 153 -20.40 7.73 2.45
N ASN A 154 -20.04 7.54 3.72
CA ASN A 154 -20.66 8.26 4.83
C ASN A 154 -19.62 8.73 5.86
N VAL A 155 -19.46 10.05 6.03
CA VAL A 155 -18.51 10.67 6.96
C VAL A 155 -18.82 10.32 8.42
N ASP A 156 -20.09 10.35 8.83
CA ASP A 156 -20.51 10.01 10.20
C ASP A 156 -20.19 8.55 10.53
N LYS A 157 -20.48 7.62 9.60
CA LYS A 157 -20.15 6.20 9.73
C LYS A 157 -18.64 6.00 9.90
N ASN A 158 -17.83 6.67 9.10
CA ASN A 158 -16.38 6.62 9.22
C ASN A 158 -15.90 7.07 10.61
N ILE A 159 -16.41 8.21 11.10
CA ILE A 159 -16.08 8.72 12.45
C ILE A 159 -16.47 7.70 13.53
N ARG A 160 -17.69 7.16 13.48
CA ARG A 160 -18.17 6.14 14.43
C ARG A 160 -17.33 4.86 14.40
N ASN A 161 -16.78 4.52 13.25
CA ASN A 161 -15.87 3.37 13.07
C ASN A 161 -14.40 3.70 13.39
N ASN A 162 -14.11 4.88 13.96
CA ASN A 162 -12.76 5.38 14.24
C ASN A 162 -11.87 5.53 13.00
N LYS A 163 -12.46 5.70 11.82
CA LYS A 163 -11.78 5.94 10.54
C LYS A 163 -11.71 7.43 10.27
N PHE A 164 -10.52 8.00 10.46
CA PHE A 164 -10.28 9.45 10.37
C PHE A 164 -9.41 9.84 9.19
N LYS A 165 -8.71 8.87 8.60
CA LYS A 165 -7.92 9.04 7.38
C LYS A 165 -8.50 8.09 6.34
N ILE A 166 -8.87 8.60 5.16
CA ILE A 166 -9.42 7.81 4.09
C ILE A 166 -8.61 8.08 2.83
N GLY A 167 -8.07 7.02 2.24
CA GLY A 167 -7.36 7.06 0.96
C GLY A 167 -8.19 6.39 -0.11
N ILE A 168 -8.33 7.02 -1.27
CA ILE A 168 -9.07 6.47 -2.40
C ILE A 168 -8.20 6.58 -3.64
N ILE A 169 -8.11 5.51 -4.42
CA ILE A 169 -7.45 5.53 -5.73
C ILE A 169 -8.49 5.23 -6.80
N PHE A 170 -8.49 6.02 -7.87
CA PHE A 170 -9.38 5.85 -9.01
C PHE A 170 -8.59 5.49 -10.25
N ASN A 171 -9.11 4.56 -11.04
CA ASN A 171 -8.78 4.46 -12.46
C ASN A 171 -9.67 5.43 -13.22
N LEU A 172 -9.11 6.27 -14.10
CA LEU A 172 -9.91 7.16 -14.94
C LEU A 172 -10.66 6.45 -16.07
N ASP A 173 -10.39 5.17 -16.28
CA ASP A 173 -11.21 4.33 -17.14
C ASP A 173 -12.45 3.79 -16.43
N GLU A 174 -13.47 3.50 -17.23
CA GLU A 174 -14.67 2.79 -16.81
C GLU A 174 -14.38 1.33 -16.50
N HIS A 175 -15.24 0.68 -15.71
CA HIS A 175 -15.10 -0.70 -15.25
C HIS A 175 -15.01 -1.77 -16.36
N THR A 176 -15.28 -1.41 -17.62
CA THR A 176 -15.23 -2.29 -18.80
C THR A 176 -13.95 -2.13 -19.63
N LYS A 177 -13.02 -1.26 -19.23
CA LYS A 177 -11.80 -0.93 -19.99
C LYS A 177 -10.52 -1.38 -19.28
N SER A 178 -9.41 -1.41 -20.03
CA SER A 178 -8.12 -1.94 -19.57
C SER A 178 -7.36 -1.06 -18.57
N GLY A 179 -7.81 0.19 -18.32
CA GLY A 179 -7.17 1.14 -17.43
C GLY A 179 -6.31 2.15 -18.19
N SER A 180 -6.30 3.42 -17.73
CA SER A 180 -5.60 4.51 -18.43
C SER A 180 -4.76 5.40 -17.52
N HIS A 181 -5.28 5.77 -16.35
CA HIS A 181 -4.59 6.70 -15.47
C HIS A 181 -5.08 6.55 -14.04
N TRP A 182 -4.14 6.60 -13.09
CA TRP A 182 -4.45 6.50 -11.67
C TRP A 182 -4.39 7.90 -11.03
N VAL A 183 -5.43 8.24 -10.28
CA VAL A 183 -5.49 9.46 -9.46
C VAL A 183 -5.91 9.11 -8.03
N ALA A 184 -5.61 9.98 -7.07
CA ALA A 184 -5.85 9.73 -5.66
C ALA A 184 -6.66 10.82 -4.98
N LEU A 185 -7.47 10.44 -3.99
CA LEU A 185 -8.14 11.33 -3.05
C LEU A 185 -7.70 10.94 -1.64
N PHE A 186 -7.40 11.93 -0.79
CA PHE A 186 -7.04 11.70 0.61
C PHE A 186 -7.80 12.62 1.54
N LEU A 187 -8.63 12.05 2.41
CA LEU A 187 -9.40 12.75 3.43
C LEU A 187 -8.74 12.56 4.79
N ASN A 188 -8.46 13.65 5.49
CA ASN A 188 -8.06 13.66 6.89
C ASN A 188 -9.08 14.45 7.70
N LEU A 189 -10.00 13.72 8.35
CA LEU A 189 -11.10 14.32 9.13
C LEU A 189 -10.61 15.06 10.38
N ARG A 190 -9.47 14.64 10.96
CA ARG A 190 -8.87 15.35 12.11
C ARG A 190 -8.31 16.71 11.72
N LYS A 191 -7.64 16.77 10.56
CA LYS A 191 -7.13 18.04 9.99
C LYS A 191 -8.20 18.81 9.23
N LYS A 192 -9.38 18.22 9.01
CA LYS A 192 -10.49 18.76 8.20
C LYS A 192 -10.02 19.12 6.79
N LYS A 193 -9.19 18.25 6.19
CA LYS A 193 -8.60 18.46 4.88
C LYS A 193 -8.95 17.33 3.93
N LEU A 194 -9.26 17.68 2.69
CA LEU A 194 -9.52 16.77 1.59
C LEU A 194 -8.64 17.17 0.41
N TYR A 195 -7.87 16.21 -0.11
CA TYR A 195 -6.89 16.46 -1.16
C TYR A 195 -7.17 15.59 -2.37
N PHE A 196 -7.26 16.20 -3.56
CA PHE A 196 -7.24 15.49 -4.83
C PHE A 196 -5.85 15.60 -5.46
N PHE A 197 -5.26 14.47 -5.81
CA PHE A 197 -3.93 14.37 -6.40
C PHE A 197 -3.95 13.63 -7.74
N ASP A 198 -3.47 14.31 -8.77
CA ASP A 198 -3.22 13.77 -10.10
C ASP A 198 -1.81 14.16 -10.54
N SER A 199 -0.95 13.16 -10.72
CA SER A 199 0.47 13.36 -11.02
C SER A 199 0.74 14.08 -12.34
N VAL A 200 -0.20 14.09 -13.30
CA VAL A 200 -0.03 14.75 -14.62
C VAL A 200 -0.82 16.06 -14.76
N LYS A 201 -1.54 16.47 -13.71
CA LYS A 201 -2.46 17.61 -13.76
C LYS A 201 -1.76 18.97 -13.80
N THR A 202 -2.36 19.90 -14.54
CA THR A 202 -2.05 21.34 -14.49
C THR A 202 -3.32 22.18 -14.49
N SER A 203 -3.20 23.49 -14.30
CA SER A 203 -4.28 24.45 -14.46
C SER A 203 -4.80 24.51 -15.91
N SER A 204 -3.99 24.08 -16.88
CA SER A 204 -4.33 24.09 -18.31
C SER A 204 -4.72 22.72 -18.87
N THR A 205 -4.44 21.61 -18.18
CA THR A 205 -4.70 20.23 -18.66
C THR A 205 -5.24 19.33 -17.55
N ASN A 206 -6.16 18.42 -17.91
CA ASN A 206 -6.78 17.42 -17.04
C ASN A 206 -7.60 18.03 -15.88
N LYS A 207 -8.86 18.37 -16.17
CA LYS A 207 -9.82 18.76 -15.13
C LYS A 207 -10.08 17.58 -14.20
N GLU A 208 -10.37 17.89 -12.93
CA GLU A 208 -10.91 16.88 -12.02
C GLU A 208 -12.14 16.24 -12.66
N PRO A 209 -12.21 14.90 -12.73
CA PRO A 209 -13.38 14.22 -13.28
C PRO A 209 -14.68 14.61 -12.56
N PRO A 210 -15.79 14.82 -13.27
CA PRO A 210 -17.08 15.19 -12.67
C PRO A 210 -17.55 14.22 -11.58
N GLU A 211 -17.27 12.93 -11.72
CA GLU A 211 -17.62 11.88 -10.76
C GLU A 211 -16.87 12.07 -9.44
N ILE A 212 -15.55 12.34 -9.51
CA ILE A 212 -14.74 12.62 -8.32
C ILE A 212 -15.18 13.94 -7.68
N LYS A 213 -15.43 14.97 -8.48
CA LYS A 213 -15.95 16.26 -7.99
C LYS A 213 -17.29 16.10 -7.26
N LYS A 214 -18.18 15.25 -7.77
CA LYS A 214 -19.46 14.92 -7.14
C LYS A 214 -19.23 14.24 -5.78
N LEU A 215 -18.30 13.30 -5.69
CA LEU A 215 -17.92 12.67 -4.43
C LEU A 215 -17.35 13.69 -3.43
N VAL A 216 -16.43 14.56 -3.85
CA VAL A 216 -15.86 15.64 -3.03
C VAL A 216 -16.96 16.53 -2.44
N ASN A 217 -17.89 17.01 -3.28
CA ASN A 217 -19.01 17.83 -2.83
C ASN A 217 -19.91 17.09 -1.84
N CYS A 218 -20.16 15.79 -2.06
CA CYS A 218 -20.91 14.95 -1.14
C CYS A 218 -20.22 14.87 0.23
N ILE A 219 -18.91 14.60 0.25
CA ILE A 219 -18.10 14.53 1.49
C ILE A 219 -18.16 15.85 2.25
N ILE A 220 -17.95 16.98 1.57
CA ILE A 220 -18.01 18.32 2.18
C ILE A 220 -19.40 18.57 2.79
N THR A 221 -20.46 18.30 2.04
CA THR A 221 -21.85 18.48 2.50
C THR A 221 -22.16 17.62 3.73
N GLN A 222 -21.66 16.38 3.76
CA GLN A 222 -21.81 15.51 4.93
C GLN A 222 -21.01 16.04 6.13
N GLY A 223 -19.80 16.56 5.92
CA GLY A 223 -19.02 17.23 6.96
C GLY A 223 -19.74 18.44 7.55
N GLU A 224 -20.31 19.31 6.72
CA GLU A 224 -21.05 20.49 7.15
C GLU A 224 -22.25 20.15 8.04
N LYS A 225 -23.00 19.09 7.71
CA LYS A 225 -24.10 18.57 8.55
C LYS A 225 -23.65 18.11 9.93
N LEU A 226 -22.37 17.77 10.08
CA LEU A 226 -21.73 17.36 11.33
C LEU A 226 -20.94 18.50 11.99
N ASN A 227 -21.08 19.75 11.51
CA ASN A 227 -20.29 20.91 11.94
C ASN A 227 -18.77 20.74 11.70
N ILE A 228 -18.38 19.96 10.69
CA ILE A 228 -17.00 19.75 10.25
C ILE A 228 -16.81 20.47 8.91
N LYS A 229 -16.26 21.68 8.95
CA LYS A 229 -15.87 22.41 7.73
C LYS A 229 -14.61 21.77 7.12
N ILE A 230 -14.80 20.93 6.11
CA ILE A 230 -13.72 20.27 5.36
C ILE A 230 -13.22 21.25 4.29
N ASP A 231 -11.91 21.50 4.30
CA ASP A 231 -11.25 22.32 3.30
C ASP A 231 -10.67 21.43 2.19
N TYR A 232 -11.00 21.75 0.94
CA TYR A 232 -10.68 20.96 -0.23
C TYR A 232 -9.61 21.64 -1.09
N GLU A 233 -8.56 20.89 -1.40
CA GLU A 233 -7.45 21.35 -2.23
C GLU A 233 -7.14 20.31 -3.32
N LEU A 234 -6.63 20.78 -4.45
CA LEU A 234 -6.18 19.95 -5.56
C LEU A 234 -4.87 20.47 -6.14
N ASN A 235 -4.08 19.60 -6.75
CA ASN A 235 -2.83 20.03 -7.38
C ASN A 235 -3.10 20.53 -8.80
N ASP A 236 -2.68 21.75 -9.12
CA ASP A 236 -2.87 22.36 -10.44
C ASP A 236 -1.64 23.12 -10.96
N LYS A 237 -0.55 23.20 -10.18
CA LYS A 237 0.63 24.01 -10.53
C LYS A 237 1.78 23.20 -11.10
N ILE A 238 1.94 21.96 -10.65
CA ILE A 238 3.13 21.15 -10.95
C ILE A 238 2.73 19.82 -11.59
N VAL A 239 3.29 19.56 -12.77
CA VAL A 239 3.31 18.23 -13.38
C VAL A 239 4.42 17.40 -12.75
N HIS A 240 4.04 16.47 -11.91
CA HIS A 240 4.97 15.54 -11.27
C HIS A 240 5.42 14.47 -12.25
N GLN A 241 4.47 13.75 -12.84
CA GLN A 241 4.74 12.67 -13.77
C GLN A 241 4.92 13.20 -15.19
N ARG A 242 6.06 12.86 -15.80
CA ARG A 242 6.34 13.17 -17.20
C ARG A 242 6.61 11.91 -18.03
N LYS A 243 6.73 10.75 -17.37
CA LYS A 243 6.83 9.42 -18.01
C LYS A 243 5.47 8.72 -17.98
N ASN A 244 5.33 7.63 -18.73
CA ASN A 244 4.03 7.04 -19.00
C ASN A 244 3.50 6.06 -17.94
N THR A 245 4.28 5.73 -16.89
CA THR A 245 4.02 4.48 -16.16
C THR A 245 3.97 4.56 -14.65
N GLU A 246 4.28 5.72 -14.08
CA GLU A 246 4.45 5.86 -12.63
C GLU A 246 3.16 6.30 -11.90
N CYS A 247 2.03 6.54 -12.59
CA CYS A 247 0.81 7.12 -11.99
C CYS A 247 0.28 6.32 -10.79
N GLY A 248 0.31 4.98 -10.87
CA GLY A 248 -0.07 4.13 -9.74
C GLY A 248 0.89 4.25 -8.55
N VAL A 249 2.20 4.34 -8.82
CA VAL A 249 3.23 4.50 -7.78
C VAL A 249 3.16 5.90 -7.16
N TYR A 250 2.84 6.93 -7.95
CA TYR A 250 2.55 8.28 -7.48
C TYR A 250 1.34 8.29 -6.53
N CYS A 251 0.27 7.58 -6.85
CA CYS A 251 -0.89 7.45 -5.97
C CYS A 251 -0.55 6.78 -4.64
N LEU A 252 0.21 5.67 -4.67
CA LEU A 252 0.72 5.03 -3.47
C LEU A 252 1.59 5.99 -2.65
N PHE A 253 2.57 6.63 -3.30
CA PHE A 253 3.47 7.59 -2.69
C PHE A 253 2.70 8.72 -1.99
N PHE A 254 1.72 9.31 -2.68
CA PHE A 254 0.90 10.38 -2.15
C PHE A 254 0.14 9.94 -0.90
N ILE A 255 -0.67 8.87 -1.00
CA ILE A 255 -1.49 8.40 0.14
C ILE A 255 -0.61 8.01 1.33
N ILE A 256 0.49 7.28 1.08
CA ILE A 256 1.40 6.82 2.14
C ILE A 256 2.03 8.01 2.87
N ASN A 257 2.56 8.99 2.13
CA ASN A 257 3.18 10.16 2.76
C ASN A 257 2.16 11.02 3.53
N MET A 258 0.93 11.16 3.02
CA MET A 258 -0.13 11.88 3.72
C MET A 258 -0.65 11.13 4.95
N LEU A 259 -0.68 9.79 4.90
CA LEU A 259 -1.05 8.92 6.01
C LEU A 259 -0.02 8.98 7.14
N GLN A 260 1.26 8.87 6.79
CA GLN A 260 2.40 8.89 7.72
C GLN A 260 2.81 10.31 8.13
N GLU A 261 2.29 11.32 7.44
CA GLU A 261 2.61 12.74 7.67
C GLU A 261 4.10 13.05 7.48
N THR A 262 4.78 12.30 6.60
CA THR A 262 6.17 12.50 6.22
C THR A 262 6.35 13.60 5.18
N LEU A 263 5.29 13.92 4.43
CA LEU A 263 5.19 15.11 3.59
C LEU A 263 3.89 15.84 3.86
N THR A 264 3.93 17.16 3.75
CA THR A 264 2.76 18.00 3.75
C THR A 264 2.26 18.22 2.33
N TRP A 265 1.00 18.66 2.21
CA TRP A 265 0.44 19.10 0.93
C TRP A 265 1.28 20.22 0.28
N ASN A 266 1.81 21.14 1.08
CA ASN A 266 2.68 22.22 0.61
C ASN A 266 4.00 21.71 0.05
N ASP A 267 4.58 20.65 0.60
CA ASP A 267 5.80 20.04 0.07
C ASP A 267 5.57 19.47 -1.33
N ILE A 268 4.43 18.80 -1.52
CA ILE A 268 4.00 18.28 -2.82
C ILE A 268 3.76 19.43 -3.81
N MET A 269 3.11 20.50 -3.37
CA MET A 269 2.73 21.64 -4.24
C MET A 269 3.88 22.61 -4.55
N SER A 270 4.97 22.59 -3.78
CA SER A 270 6.08 23.53 -3.93
C SER A 270 7.24 22.98 -4.75
N LYS A 271 7.43 21.65 -4.77
CA LYS A 271 8.55 21.02 -5.44
C LYS A 271 8.10 19.82 -6.28
N ARG A 272 8.58 19.79 -7.52
CA ARG A 272 8.41 18.61 -8.38
C ARG A 272 9.09 17.39 -7.76
N ILE A 273 8.28 16.39 -7.44
CA ILE A 273 8.70 15.01 -7.22
C ILE A 273 8.86 14.37 -8.61
N THR A 274 10.04 13.82 -8.92
CA THR A 274 10.36 13.33 -10.26
C THR A 274 9.94 11.87 -10.46
N ASP A 275 9.74 11.44 -11.71
CA ASP A 275 9.45 10.04 -12.04
C ASP A 275 10.52 9.09 -11.50
N ASP A 276 11.80 9.49 -11.55
CA ASP A 276 12.92 8.67 -11.06
C ASP A 276 12.95 8.60 -9.53
N ASP A 277 12.53 9.65 -8.84
CA ASP A 277 12.39 9.63 -7.38
C ASP A 277 11.24 8.72 -6.95
N VAL A 278 10.10 8.77 -7.64
CA VAL A 278 8.96 7.88 -7.38
C VAL A 278 9.28 6.44 -7.75
N HIS A 279 10.02 6.21 -8.85
CA HIS A 279 10.41 4.88 -9.27
C HIS A 279 11.23 4.13 -8.20
N LYS A 280 12.07 4.84 -7.42
CA LYS A 280 12.82 4.23 -6.29
C LYS A 280 11.89 3.59 -5.26
N TYR A 281 10.67 4.09 -5.08
CA TYR A 281 9.70 3.52 -4.15
C TYR A 281 9.12 2.19 -4.61
N ARG A 282 9.28 1.78 -5.88
CA ARG A 282 8.93 0.44 -6.35
C ARG A 282 9.61 -0.65 -5.51
N LYS A 283 10.90 -0.47 -5.19
CA LYS A 283 11.67 -1.37 -4.33
C LYS A 283 11.32 -1.26 -2.85
N THR A 284 10.64 -0.19 -2.44
CA THR A 284 10.17 0.01 -1.06
C THR A 284 8.81 -0.66 -0.86
N TYR A 285 7.89 -0.49 -1.82
CA TYR A 285 6.54 -1.01 -1.76
C TYR A 285 6.42 -2.46 -2.22
N PHE A 286 7.43 -2.96 -2.94
CA PHE A 286 7.43 -4.32 -3.43
C PHE A 286 8.79 -5.00 -3.30
N ASN A 287 8.75 -6.31 -3.13
CA ASN A 287 9.88 -7.21 -3.19
C ASN A 287 9.93 -7.94 -4.51
N SER A 288 11.12 -8.32 -4.96
CA SER A 288 11.25 -9.21 -6.10
C SER A 288 10.74 -10.60 -5.79
N ASN A 289 10.07 -11.21 -6.76
CA ASN A 289 9.74 -12.62 -6.70
C ASN A 289 11.05 -13.41 -6.62
N VAL A 290 11.12 -14.32 -5.65
CA VAL A 290 12.24 -15.24 -5.44
C VAL A 290 11.74 -16.65 -5.67
#